data_AF-A0A7X4HUV4-F1
#
_entry.id   AF-A0A7X4HUV4-F1
#
_cell.length_a   1.000
_cell.length_b   1.000
_cell.length_c   1.000
_cell.angle_alpha   90.00
_cell.angle_beta   90.00
_cell.angle_gamma   90.00
#
_symmetry.space_group_name_H-M   'P 1'
#
loop_
_entity.id
_entity.type
_entity.pdbx_description
1 polymer ?
#
loop_
_entity_poly.entity_id
_entity_poly.type
_entity_poly.pdbx_seq_one_letter_code
_entity_poly.pdbx_strand_id
1 'polypeptide(L)'
;MRVSTVVTALAAFSMGAVLSFGVTGTASQDQAERPAQTPDGRPNFNGVWQALNEAHWDLQAHEALPGMVMQEGVYPYEYARVPAAPVVALGAAAGVPGSMGVVQGDGGIPYRPEALQVKQENGANWIDRDPELKCYLPGTPRAMYMPYPFQIVQGTNKIHMNFAFSNAARIIHLDEVDLPPDYSYMGHSVGRWEGDTLVVDVTDFNGRNWFDRAGNFHSEALQLTERYSPLSADAIWYEVTIDDPETFTEPWSIAMPIYRRLEPNATVLDYPCIEFAEEFMYGNLRREQLVRRWEGETIIVEITRKIPPGDALHEWYRR
;
A
#
# COMPACT_ATOMS: atom_id res chain seq x y z
N MET A 1 -61.78 69.04 -2.88
CA MET A 1 -60.98 70.28 -2.85
C MET A 1 -59.72 69.97 -2.04
N ARG A 2 -58.60 69.62 -2.67
CA ARG A 2 -57.47 70.53 -2.97
C ARG A 2 -57.29 71.58 -1.87
N VAL A 3 -56.19 71.52 -1.12
CA VAL A 3 -55.04 72.43 -1.28
C VAL A 3 -53.81 71.77 -0.67
N SER A 4 -52.72 71.84 -1.42
CA SER A 4 -51.37 71.38 -1.10
C SER A 4 -50.62 72.50 -0.36
N THR A 5 -49.80 72.16 0.62
CA THR A 5 -48.79 73.08 1.17
C THR A 5 -47.51 72.30 1.41
N VAL A 6 -46.47 72.70 0.67
CA VAL A 6 -45.12 72.14 0.68
C VAL A 6 -44.41 72.61 1.95
N VAL A 7 -43.84 71.69 2.71
CA VAL A 7 -42.84 71.98 3.74
C VAL A 7 -41.62 71.10 3.49
N THR A 8 -40.49 71.77 3.30
CA THR A 8 -39.16 71.25 3.00
C THR A 8 -38.63 70.44 4.17
N ALA A 9 -38.27 69.16 3.95
CA ALA A 9 -37.64 68.31 4.97
C ALA A 9 -36.12 68.33 4.81
N LEU A 10 -35.41 68.85 5.82
CA LEU A 10 -33.98 68.67 6.03
C LEU A 10 -33.70 67.22 6.43
N ALA A 11 -32.93 66.50 5.61
CA ALA A 11 -32.41 65.18 5.96
C ALA A 11 -31.15 65.32 6.82
N ALA A 12 -31.24 64.97 8.10
CA ALA A 12 -30.09 64.80 8.97
C ALA A 12 -29.52 63.38 8.77
N PHE A 13 -28.36 63.28 8.12
CA PHE A 13 -27.58 62.04 8.06
C PHE A 13 -26.93 61.80 9.42
N SER A 14 -27.34 60.74 10.11
CA SER A 14 -26.70 60.26 11.33
C SER A 14 -25.43 59.46 10.97
N MET A 15 -24.30 59.91 11.49
CA MET A 15 -22.98 59.33 11.28
C MET A 15 -22.80 58.14 12.23
N GLY A 16 -23.05 56.92 11.74
CA GLY A 16 -22.72 55.68 12.46
C GLY A 16 -21.27 55.29 12.17
N ALA A 17 -20.37 55.44 13.13
CA ALA A 17 -19.01 54.93 13.03
C ALA A 17 -19.02 53.39 13.17
N VAL A 18 -18.89 52.69 12.05
CA VAL A 18 -18.62 51.24 12.04
C VAL A 18 -17.13 51.04 12.23
N LEU A 19 -16.72 50.65 13.42
CA LEU A 19 -15.36 50.16 13.71
C LEU A 19 -15.22 48.75 13.13
N SER A 20 -14.78 48.67 11.88
CA SER A 20 -14.36 47.41 11.26
C SER A 20 -12.98 47.03 11.82
N PHE A 21 -12.95 46.15 12.82
CA PHE A 21 -11.72 45.45 13.19
C PHE A 21 -11.36 44.49 12.05
N GLY A 22 -10.43 44.89 11.19
CA GLY A 22 -9.77 44.00 10.26
C GLY A 22 -8.91 43.02 11.05
N VAL A 23 -9.41 41.80 11.26
CA VAL A 23 -8.55 40.67 11.63
C VAL A 23 -7.80 40.30 10.36
N THR A 24 -6.65 40.94 10.13
CA THR A 24 -5.64 40.38 9.23
C THR A 24 -5.05 39.17 9.92
N GLY A 25 -5.77 38.05 9.86
CA GLY A 25 -5.19 36.75 10.08
C GLY A 25 -4.21 36.51 8.94
N THR A 26 -2.94 36.89 9.14
CA THR A 26 -1.86 36.24 8.41
C THR A 26 -1.86 34.80 8.88
N ALA A 27 -2.63 33.95 8.20
CA ALA A 27 -2.33 32.54 8.20
C ALA A 27 -0.94 32.44 7.56
N SER A 28 0.10 32.37 8.39
CA SER A 28 1.30 31.68 7.96
C SER A 28 0.83 30.27 7.65
N GLN A 29 0.74 29.94 6.36
CA GLN A 29 0.98 28.58 5.96
C GLN A 29 2.39 28.30 6.47
N ASP A 30 2.51 27.73 7.67
CA ASP A 30 3.75 27.10 8.10
C ASP A 30 4.11 26.16 6.96
N GLN A 31 5.16 26.50 6.22
CA GLN A 31 5.75 25.59 5.26
C GLN A 31 6.04 24.34 6.07
N ALA A 32 5.45 23.21 5.67
CA ALA A 32 5.75 21.92 6.27
C ALA A 32 7.27 21.82 6.43
N GLU A 33 7.71 21.59 7.67
CA GLU A 33 9.12 21.70 8.02
C GLU A 33 9.92 20.79 7.08
N ARG A 34 10.87 21.39 6.34
CA ARG A 34 11.68 20.64 5.38
C ARG A 34 12.47 19.58 6.14
N PRO A 35 12.65 18.37 5.58
CA PRO A 35 13.48 17.37 6.23
C PRO A 35 14.88 17.93 6.47
N ALA A 36 15.50 17.48 7.56
CA ALA A 36 16.90 17.74 7.82
C ALA A 36 17.74 17.36 6.59
N GLN A 37 18.90 17.99 6.44
CA GLN A 37 19.84 17.64 5.38
C GLN A 37 20.91 16.69 5.90
N THR A 38 21.39 15.81 5.02
CA THR A 38 22.63 15.04 5.25
C THR A 38 23.85 15.96 5.16
N PRO A 39 25.05 15.52 5.60
CA PRO A 39 26.27 16.34 5.55
C PRO A 39 26.64 16.83 4.14
N ASP A 40 26.24 16.10 3.09
CA ASP A 40 26.42 16.46 1.67
C ASP A 40 25.27 17.32 1.10
N GLY A 41 24.36 17.80 1.95
CA GLY A 41 23.31 18.77 1.60
C GLY A 41 22.06 18.16 0.95
N ARG A 42 21.92 16.83 0.92
CA ARG A 42 20.73 16.14 0.39
C ARG A 42 19.64 16.04 1.45
N PRO A 43 18.36 15.89 1.07
CA PRO A 43 17.32 15.53 2.02
C PRO A 43 17.66 14.24 2.78
N ASN A 44 17.41 14.26 4.09
CA ASN A 44 17.68 13.14 4.98
C ASN A 44 16.46 12.25 5.11
N PHE A 45 16.50 11.09 4.44
CA PHE A 45 15.48 10.05 4.53
C PHE A 45 15.77 9.01 5.62
N ASN A 46 16.84 9.13 6.42
CA ASN A 46 17.11 8.18 7.50
C ASN A 46 15.92 8.09 8.46
N GLY A 47 15.47 6.88 8.77
CA GLY A 47 14.36 6.66 9.70
C GLY A 47 13.61 5.36 9.44
N VAL A 48 12.59 5.11 10.26
CA VAL A 48 11.61 4.03 10.04
C VAL A 48 10.37 4.63 9.38
N TRP A 49 9.92 4.00 8.32
CA TRP A 49 8.89 4.48 7.41
C TRP A 49 7.85 3.39 7.16
N GLN A 50 6.64 3.79 6.77
CA GLN A 50 5.56 2.87 6.44
C GLN A 50 4.55 3.54 5.52
N ALA A 51 4.06 2.81 4.51
CA ALA A 51 2.86 3.22 3.79
C ALA A 51 1.62 2.96 4.64
N LEU A 52 0.72 3.93 4.70
CA LEU A 52 -0.55 3.83 5.43
C LEU A 52 -1.70 3.86 4.41
N ASN A 53 -1.85 2.77 3.65
CA ASN A 53 -2.87 2.60 2.61
C ASN A 53 -3.15 1.11 2.34
N GLU A 54 -4.05 0.87 1.39
CA GLU A 54 -4.54 -0.45 0.99
C GLU A 54 -3.90 -0.98 -0.30
N ALA A 55 -2.82 -0.35 -0.80
CA ALA A 55 -2.18 -0.70 -2.07
C ALA A 55 -1.69 -2.15 -2.14
N HIS A 56 -1.34 -2.74 -0.98
CA HIS A 56 -0.97 -4.15 -0.87
C HIS A 56 -2.14 -5.11 -1.15
N TRP A 57 -3.39 -4.67 -0.99
CA TRP A 57 -4.58 -5.45 -1.32
C TRP A 57 -4.91 -5.36 -2.81
N ASP A 58 -5.03 -4.15 -3.33
CA ASP A 58 -5.18 -3.85 -4.76
C ASP A 58 -4.65 -2.42 -4.99
N LEU A 59 -3.83 -2.25 -6.01
CA LEU A 59 -3.38 -0.93 -6.44
C LEU A 59 -4.53 -0.07 -6.97
N GLN A 60 -5.56 -0.68 -7.55
CA GLN A 60 -6.74 0.01 -8.08
C GLN A 60 -7.77 0.30 -6.99
N ALA A 61 -8.66 1.25 -7.26
CA ALA A 61 -9.79 1.54 -6.38
C ALA A 61 -10.70 0.31 -6.25
N HIS A 62 -11.14 0.02 -5.02
CA HIS A 62 -12.00 -1.13 -4.74
C HIS A 62 -12.85 -0.89 -3.49
N GLU A 63 -14.04 -1.50 -3.46
CA GLU A 63 -14.89 -1.51 -2.27
C GLU A 63 -14.35 -2.49 -1.22
N ALA A 64 -14.79 -2.31 0.03
CA ALA A 64 -14.44 -3.24 1.10
C ALA A 64 -15.03 -4.63 0.81
N LEU A 65 -14.25 -5.68 1.08
CA LEU A 65 -14.67 -7.07 0.93
C LEU A 65 -14.77 -7.76 2.29
N PRO A 66 -15.78 -8.63 2.51
CA PRO A 66 -15.95 -9.33 3.78
C PRO A 66 -14.90 -10.43 4.03
N GLY A 67 -14.06 -10.74 3.04
CA GLY A 67 -13.03 -11.75 3.14
C GLY A 67 -11.97 -11.57 2.05
N MET A 68 -10.73 -11.96 2.36
CA MET A 68 -9.62 -11.94 1.37
C MET A 68 -9.85 -12.94 0.22
N VAL A 69 -10.53 -14.06 0.49
CA VAL A 69 -10.92 -15.04 -0.53
C VAL A 69 -12.44 -15.05 -0.64
N MET A 70 -12.95 -14.74 -1.82
CA MET A 70 -14.38 -14.62 -2.10
C MET A 70 -14.83 -15.74 -3.05
N GLN A 71 -16.01 -16.31 -2.83
CA GLN A 71 -16.64 -17.31 -3.70
C GLN A 71 -18.05 -16.87 -4.12
N GLU A 72 -18.60 -17.53 -5.14
CA GLU A 72 -19.98 -17.32 -5.54
C GLU A 72 -20.93 -17.66 -4.38
N GLY A 73 -21.89 -16.78 -4.13
CA GLY A 73 -22.94 -17.00 -3.14
C GLY A 73 -24.10 -17.81 -3.72
N VAL A 74 -25.25 -17.78 -3.03
CA VAL A 74 -26.49 -18.41 -3.53
C VAL A 74 -27.00 -17.74 -4.80
N TYR A 75 -26.68 -16.46 -5.00
CA TYR A 75 -27.06 -15.69 -6.17
C TYR A 75 -25.85 -15.43 -7.07
N PRO A 76 -26.01 -15.53 -8.40
CA PRO A 76 -24.91 -15.41 -9.37
C PRO A 76 -24.56 -13.95 -9.68
N TYR A 77 -24.63 -13.07 -8.68
CA TYR A 77 -24.32 -11.65 -8.82
C TYR A 77 -23.02 -11.33 -8.09
N GLU A 78 -22.21 -10.45 -8.67
CA GLU A 78 -20.92 -10.04 -8.10
C GLU A 78 -21.07 -9.48 -6.68
N TYR A 79 -22.10 -8.65 -6.44
CA TYR A 79 -22.41 -8.09 -5.12
C TYR A 79 -22.93 -9.13 -4.11
N ALA A 80 -23.24 -10.35 -4.55
CA ALA A 80 -23.72 -11.44 -3.71
C ALA A 80 -22.63 -12.47 -3.38
N ARG A 81 -21.36 -12.19 -3.75
CA ARG A 81 -20.22 -13.02 -3.35
C ARG A 81 -20.05 -13.03 -1.84
N VAL A 82 -19.59 -14.16 -1.32
CA VAL A 82 -19.40 -14.39 0.12
C VAL A 82 -17.96 -14.85 0.40
N PRO A 83 -17.45 -14.67 1.64
CA PRO A 83 -16.17 -15.24 2.01
C PRO A 83 -16.13 -16.75 1.77
N ALA A 84 -15.03 -17.23 1.19
CA ALA A 84 -14.82 -18.65 0.95
C ALA A 84 -14.65 -19.41 2.27
N ALA A 85 -14.93 -20.72 2.23
CA ALA A 85 -14.85 -21.59 3.40
C ALA A 85 -13.53 -21.49 4.19
N PRO A 86 -12.33 -21.35 3.57
CA PRO A 86 -11.08 -21.22 4.32
C PRO A 86 -11.01 -20.02 5.26
N VAL A 87 -11.66 -18.90 4.92
CA VAL A 87 -11.56 -17.63 5.67
C VAL A 87 -12.81 -17.30 6.47
N VAL A 88 -13.93 -17.99 6.24
CA VAL A 88 -15.22 -17.69 6.90
C VAL A 88 -15.13 -17.73 8.43
N ALA A 89 -14.26 -18.59 8.98
CA ALA A 89 -14.07 -18.73 10.43
C ALA A 89 -13.47 -17.47 11.09
N LEU A 90 -12.71 -16.68 10.32
CA LEU A 90 -12.06 -15.46 10.79
C LEU A 90 -13.06 -14.29 10.91
N GLY A 91 -14.21 -14.36 10.22
CA GLY A 91 -15.18 -13.27 10.19
C GLY A 91 -14.56 -11.97 9.69
N ALA A 92 -14.94 -10.85 10.29
CA ALA A 92 -14.46 -9.52 9.89
C ALA A 92 -12.93 -9.35 10.00
N ALA A 93 -12.22 -10.19 10.76
CA ALA A 93 -10.76 -10.15 10.84
C ALA A 93 -10.07 -10.52 9.51
N ALA A 94 -10.77 -11.19 8.59
CA ALA A 94 -10.31 -11.45 7.24
C ALA A 94 -10.80 -10.43 6.20
N GLY A 95 -11.45 -9.35 6.63
CA GLY A 95 -11.94 -8.32 5.72
C GLY A 95 -10.82 -7.58 4.99
N VAL A 96 -11.11 -7.17 3.76
CA VAL A 96 -10.25 -6.26 2.98
C VAL A 96 -10.86 -4.86 3.06
N PRO A 97 -10.15 -3.85 3.58
CA PRO A 97 -10.66 -2.48 3.59
C PRO A 97 -10.84 -1.94 2.16
N GLY A 98 -11.81 -1.04 1.96
CA GLY A 98 -11.97 -0.36 0.68
C GLY A 98 -10.89 0.72 0.48
N SER A 99 -10.60 1.03 -0.77
CA SER A 99 -9.53 1.93 -1.16
C SER A 99 -9.91 2.82 -2.34
N MET A 100 -9.34 4.03 -2.36
CA MET A 100 -9.37 4.90 -3.53
C MET A 100 -8.35 4.50 -4.61
N GLY A 101 -7.47 3.53 -4.32
CA GLY A 101 -6.35 3.14 -5.18
C GLY A 101 -5.20 4.14 -5.15
N VAL A 102 -4.08 3.73 -5.74
CA VAL A 102 -2.85 4.53 -5.87
C VAL A 102 -2.41 4.71 -7.33
N VAL A 103 -3.08 4.03 -8.27
CA VAL A 103 -2.86 4.19 -9.71
C VAL A 103 -3.21 5.62 -10.13
N GLN A 104 -2.29 6.27 -10.83
CA GLN A 104 -2.47 7.62 -11.33
C GLN A 104 -3.40 7.66 -12.55
N GLY A 105 -3.78 8.86 -12.99
CA GLY A 105 -4.63 9.03 -14.17
C GLY A 105 -6.09 8.66 -13.89
N ASP A 106 -6.64 7.75 -14.70
CA ASP A 106 -8.02 7.26 -14.55
C ASP A 106 -8.14 6.06 -13.58
N GLY A 107 -7.02 5.62 -12.99
CA GLY A 107 -6.97 4.46 -12.10
C GLY A 107 -6.94 3.11 -12.81
N GLY A 108 -6.86 3.10 -14.15
CA GLY A 108 -6.73 1.90 -14.97
C GLY A 108 -5.28 1.43 -15.08
N ILE A 109 -5.10 0.11 -15.18
CA ILE A 109 -3.81 -0.52 -15.51
C ILE A 109 -3.90 -1.00 -16.97
N PRO A 110 -3.01 -0.54 -17.87
CA PRO A 110 -3.12 -0.78 -19.30
C PRO A 110 -2.59 -2.17 -19.68
N TYR A 111 -3.26 -3.23 -19.23
CA TYR A 111 -2.88 -4.61 -19.55
C TYR A 111 -3.01 -4.93 -21.03
N ARG A 112 -2.08 -5.76 -21.52
CA ARG A 112 -2.32 -6.54 -22.74
C ARG A 112 -3.47 -7.54 -22.52
N PRO A 113 -4.24 -7.90 -23.56
CA PRO A 113 -5.39 -8.80 -23.39
C PRO A 113 -5.05 -10.14 -22.72
N GLU A 114 -3.93 -10.77 -23.11
CA GLU A 114 -3.43 -12.02 -22.53
C GLU A 114 -2.99 -11.85 -21.08
N ALA A 115 -2.35 -10.73 -20.74
CA ALA A 115 -1.92 -10.43 -19.39
C ALA A 115 -3.11 -10.15 -18.47
N LEU A 116 -4.15 -9.47 -18.97
CA LEU A 116 -5.38 -9.23 -18.22
C LEU A 116 -6.06 -10.55 -17.80
N GLN A 117 -6.05 -11.56 -18.68
CA GLN A 117 -6.57 -12.89 -18.35
C GLN A 117 -5.77 -13.54 -17.22
N VAL A 118 -4.44 -13.47 -17.27
CA VAL A 118 -3.57 -13.97 -16.20
C VAL A 118 -3.83 -13.22 -14.89
N LYS A 119 -3.99 -11.89 -14.91
CA LYS A 119 -4.35 -11.09 -13.73
C LYS A 119 -5.65 -11.58 -13.09
N GLN A 120 -6.68 -11.82 -13.90
CA GLN A 120 -7.97 -12.31 -13.41
C GLN A 120 -7.87 -13.71 -12.80
N GLU A 121 -7.12 -14.63 -13.45
CA GLU A 121 -6.87 -15.96 -12.91
C GLU A 121 -6.07 -15.91 -11.60
N ASN A 122 -5.08 -15.03 -11.53
CA ASN A 122 -4.28 -14.79 -10.34
C ASN A 122 -5.16 -14.31 -9.19
N GLY A 123 -5.99 -13.28 -9.40
CA GLY A 123 -6.92 -12.78 -8.38
C GLY A 123 -7.96 -13.84 -7.95
N ALA A 124 -8.44 -14.67 -8.86
CA ALA A 124 -9.39 -15.74 -8.54
C ALA A 124 -8.77 -16.88 -7.72
N ASN A 125 -7.46 -17.11 -7.86
CA ASN A 125 -6.73 -18.22 -7.23
C ASN A 125 -5.58 -17.72 -6.34
N TRP A 126 -5.67 -16.50 -5.81
CA TRP A 126 -4.54 -15.82 -5.18
C TRP A 126 -4.03 -16.57 -3.94
N ILE A 127 -4.92 -17.26 -3.19
CA ILE A 127 -4.50 -18.05 -2.02
C ILE A 127 -3.47 -19.13 -2.37
N ASP A 128 -3.55 -19.69 -3.59
CA ASP A 128 -2.64 -20.73 -4.05
C ASP A 128 -1.46 -20.16 -4.86
N ARG A 129 -1.68 -19.01 -5.52
CA ARG A 129 -0.77 -18.43 -6.52
C ARG A 129 0.05 -17.25 -6.03
N ASP A 130 -0.40 -16.45 -5.05
CA ASP A 130 0.36 -15.28 -4.56
C ASP A 130 1.65 -15.76 -3.88
N PRO A 131 2.83 -15.43 -4.41
CA PRO A 131 4.11 -15.85 -3.84
C PRO A 131 4.34 -15.30 -2.43
N GLU A 132 3.72 -14.17 -2.07
CA GLU A 132 3.86 -13.55 -0.74
C GLU A 132 3.32 -14.44 0.38
N LEU A 133 2.24 -15.21 0.11
CA LEU A 133 1.67 -16.15 1.10
C LEU A 133 2.62 -17.31 1.42
N LYS A 134 3.56 -17.60 0.53
CA LYS A 134 4.63 -18.60 0.70
C LYS A 134 5.95 -17.94 1.15
N CYS A 135 5.89 -16.65 1.50
CA CYS A 135 7.02 -15.86 1.97
C CYS A 135 8.16 -15.71 0.97
N TYR A 136 7.88 -15.85 -0.33
CA TYR A 136 8.77 -15.32 -1.35
C TYR A 136 8.83 -13.80 -1.23
N LEU A 137 10.00 -13.23 -1.55
CA LEU A 137 10.22 -11.81 -1.39
C LEU A 137 9.24 -11.01 -2.27
N PRO A 138 8.65 -9.92 -1.74
CA PRO A 138 7.57 -9.19 -2.38
C PRO A 138 8.02 -8.41 -3.63
N GLY A 139 9.32 -8.11 -3.72
CA GLY A 139 9.90 -7.28 -4.77
C GLY A 139 9.59 -5.80 -4.63
N THR A 140 10.12 -5.00 -5.56
CA THR A 140 9.83 -3.56 -5.68
C THR A 140 8.80 -3.37 -6.80
N PRO A 141 7.76 -2.52 -6.65
CA PRO A 141 7.51 -1.61 -5.53
C PRO A 141 6.70 -2.21 -4.37
N ARG A 142 6.23 -3.47 -4.43
CA ARG A 142 5.35 -4.05 -3.39
C ARG A 142 5.88 -3.91 -1.97
N ALA A 143 7.17 -4.16 -1.76
CA ALA A 143 7.83 -3.99 -0.45
C ALA A 143 7.62 -2.60 0.17
N MET A 144 7.50 -1.56 -0.65
CA MET A 144 7.36 -0.16 -0.19
C MET A 144 5.97 0.17 0.37
N TYR A 145 4.96 -0.64 0.05
CA TYR A 145 3.57 -0.42 0.47
C TYR A 145 2.91 -1.62 1.13
N MET A 146 3.69 -2.61 1.56
CA MET A 146 3.20 -3.64 2.48
C MET A 146 2.77 -3.00 3.82
N PRO A 147 1.86 -3.63 4.57
CA PRO A 147 1.39 -3.13 5.87
C PRO A 147 2.42 -3.32 7.00
N TYR A 148 3.71 -3.26 6.69
CA TYR A 148 4.82 -3.43 7.61
C TYR A 148 5.80 -2.25 7.49
N PRO A 149 6.45 -1.83 8.60
CA PRO A 149 7.44 -0.77 8.54
C PRO A 149 8.74 -1.25 7.86
N PHE A 150 9.50 -0.30 7.34
CA PHE A 150 10.84 -0.50 6.82
C PHE A 150 11.77 0.64 7.26
N GLN A 151 13.07 0.38 7.30
CA GLN A 151 14.08 1.35 7.74
C GLN A 151 14.93 1.77 6.56
N ILE A 152 15.10 3.09 6.40
CA ILE A 152 16.07 3.67 5.48
C ILE A 152 17.32 4.06 6.27
N VAL A 153 18.47 3.57 5.80
CA VAL A 153 19.80 3.99 6.25
C VAL A 153 20.52 4.58 5.04
N GLN A 154 20.65 5.89 5.03
CA GLN A 154 21.21 6.67 3.92
C GLN A 154 22.67 7.03 4.23
N GLY A 155 23.57 6.46 3.43
CA GLY A 155 24.96 6.91 3.33
C GLY A 155 25.16 7.82 2.12
N THR A 156 26.41 8.22 1.89
CA THR A 156 26.77 9.11 0.77
C THR A 156 26.70 8.43 -0.59
N ASN A 157 27.14 7.16 -0.66
CA ASN A 157 27.23 6.41 -1.91
C ASN A 157 26.15 5.33 -2.04
N LYS A 158 25.49 4.96 -0.93
CA LYS A 158 24.50 3.88 -0.91
C LYS A 158 23.39 4.21 0.06
N ILE A 159 22.19 3.78 -0.26
CA ILE A 159 21.04 3.80 0.64
C ILE A 159 20.61 2.35 0.85
N HIS A 160 20.65 1.89 2.09
CA HIS A 160 20.16 0.58 2.46
C HIS A 160 18.72 0.70 2.96
N MET A 161 17.83 -0.16 2.49
CA MET A 161 16.50 -0.30 3.07
C MET A 161 16.29 -1.72 3.59
N ASN A 162 15.88 -1.82 4.85
CA ASN A 162 15.55 -3.08 5.51
C ASN A 162 14.05 -3.13 5.80
N PHE A 163 13.37 -4.16 5.33
CA PHE A 163 11.92 -4.30 5.50
C PHE A 163 11.63 -5.28 6.63
N ALA A 164 10.54 -5.06 7.37
CA ALA A 164 10.11 -6.02 8.38
C ALA A 164 9.72 -7.38 7.79
N PHE A 165 9.17 -7.41 6.57
CA PHE A 165 8.67 -8.64 5.95
C PHE A 165 9.81 -9.57 5.55
N SER A 166 9.96 -10.67 6.29
CA SER A 166 11.03 -11.64 6.08
C SER A 166 12.41 -10.94 6.09
N ASN A 167 13.41 -11.55 5.47
CA ASN A 167 14.73 -10.95 5.26
C ASN A 167 14.78 -10.00 4.04
N ALA A 168 13.67 -9.37 3.67
CA ALA A 168 13.64 -8.46 2.53
C ALA A 168 14.51 -7.22 2.81
N ALA A 169 15.47 -6.99 1.93
CA ALA A 169 16.34 -5.84 1.96
C ALA A 169 16.67 -5.40 0.53
N ARG A 170 17.01 -4.13 0.36
CA ARG A 170 17.51 -3.60 -0.90
C ARG A 170 18.58 -2.54 -0.68
N ILE A 171 19.46 -2.41 -1.65
CA ILE A 171 20.51 -1.39 -1.69
C ILE A 171 20.29 -0.56 -2.94
N ILE A 172 20.19 0.76 -2.77
CA ILE A 172 20.23 1.73 -3.86
C ILE A 172 21.66 2.24 -3.97
N HIS A 173 22.27 2.03 -5.11
CA HIS A 173 23.61 2.50 -5.42
C HIS A 173 23.56 3.93 -5.96
N LEU A 174 24.33 4.86 -5.38
CA LEU A 174 24.45 6.26 -5.84
C LEU A 174 25.79 6.50 -6.58
N ASP A 175 26.64 5.49 -6.62
CA ASP A 175 27.89 5.43 -7.35
C ASP A 175 27.86 4.35 -8.44
N GLU A 176 28.91 4.31 -9.27
CA GLU A 176 29.06 3.30 -10.31
C GLU A 176 29.08 1.89 -9.68
N VAL A 177 28.27 1.00 -10.21
CA VAL A 177 28.12 -0.38 -9.75
C VAL A 177 28.00 -1.30 -10.96
N ASP A 178 28.64 -2.47 -10.87
CA ASP A 178 28.45 -3.53 -11.86
C ASP A 178 27.02 -4.10 -11.78
N LEU A 179 26.50 -4.55 -12.92
CA LEU A 179 25.23 -5.25 -12.97
C LEU A 179 25.25 -6.51 -12.08
N PRO A 180 24.09 -6.90 -11.52
CA PRO A 180 24.02 -8.10 -10.70
C PRO A 180 24.34 -9.34 -11.55
N PRO A 181 24.86 -10.42 -10.94
CA PRO A 181 25.18 -11.64 -11.67
C PRO A 181 23.94 -12.43 -12.12
N ASP A 182 22.77 -12.12 -11.58
CA ASP A 182 21.50 -12.80 -11.88
C ASP A 182 20.31 -11.89 -11.51
N TYR A 183 19.12 -12.25 -12.01
CA TYR A 183 17.87 -11.59 -11.68
C TYR A 183 17.43 -11.87 -10.25
N SER A 184 16.75 -10.90 -9.62
CA SER A 184 16.31 -11.01 -8.23
C SER A 184 14.85 -10.62 -8.05
N TYR A 185 14.28 -10.95 -6.89
CA TYR A 185 12.94 -10.50 -6.51
C TYR A 185 12.89 -8.97 -6.31
N MET A 186 13.93 -8.40 -5.68
CA MET A 186 13.96 -6.99 -5.28
C MET A 186 14.41 -6.04 -6.39
N GLY A 187 14.92 -6.59 -7.50
CA GLY A 187 15.56 -5.86 -8.59
C GLY A 187 16.94 -5.30 -8.22
N HIS A 188 17.56 -4.62 -9.17
CA HIS A 188 18.82 -3.90 -9.01
C HIS A 188 18.56 -2.40 -9.08
N SER A 189 18.90 -1.66 -8.02
CA SER A 189 18.54 -0.25 -7.87
C SER A 189 19.73 0.68 -8.03
N VAL A 190 19.65 1.59 -9.01
CA VAL A 190 20.64 2.65 -9.24
C VAL A 190 19.96 4.02 -9.11
N GLY A 191 20.45 4.82 -8.17
CA GLY A 191 19.87 6.09 -7.79
C GLY A 191 20.70 7.30 -8.20
N ARG A 192 20.02 8.42 -8.43
CA ARG A 192 20.60 9.74 -8.64
C ARG A 192 19.74 10.80 -7.98
N TRP A 193 20.34 11.95 -7.70
CA TRP A 193 19.61 13.11 -7.18
C TRP A 193 19.24 14.08 -8.30
N GLU A 194 17.96 14.38 -8.42
CA GLU A 194 17.41 15.46 -9.26
C GLU A 194 16.88 16.57 -8.34
N GLY A 195 17.74 17.56 -8.05
CA GLY A 195 17.48 18.52 -6.98
C GLY A 195 17.37 17.81 -5.63
N ASP A 196 16.21 17.96 -4.97
CA ASP A 196 15.88 17.32 -3.69
C ASP A 196 15.15 15.97 -3.87
N THR A 197 14.91 15.52 -5.09
CA THR A 197 14.27 14.22 -5.36
C THR A 197 15.32 13.15 -5.59
N LEU A 198 15.24 12.03 -4.88
CA LEU A 198 15.99 10.83 -5.23
C LEU A 198 15.22 10.08 -6.31
N VAL A 199 15.83 9.89 -7.47
CA VAL A 199 15.28 9.12 -8.58
C VAL A 199 16.05 7.82 -8.67
N VAL A 200 15.34 6.70 -8.73
CA VAL A 200 15.92 5.36 -8.71
C VAL A 200 15.39 4.58 -9.89
N ASP A 201 16.29 4.11 -10.74
CA ASP A 201 15.95 3.14 -11.77
C ASP A 201 16.14 1.73 -11.20
N VAL A 202 15.16 0.86 -11.41
CA VAL A 202 15.18 -0.53 -10.94
C VAL A 202 14.94 -1.49 -12.09
N THR A 203 15.85 -2.45 -12.25
CA THR A 203 15.87 -3.45 -13.34
C THR A 203 16.17 -4.85 -12.79
N ASP A 204 16.37 -5.83 -13.67
CA ASP A 204 16.90 -7.16 -13.34
C ASP A 204 15.99 -7.96 -12.37
N PHE A 205 14.69 -7.91 -12.64
CA PHE A 205 13.67 -8.66 -11.90
C PHE A 205 13.55 -10.10 -12.41
N ASN A 206 13.25 -11.04 -11.52
CA ASN A 206 13.07 -12.45 -11.88
C ASN A 206 11.63 -12.81 -12.33
N GLY A 207 10.70 -11.86 -12.33
CA GLY A 207 9.31 -12.07 -12.78
C GLY A 207 8.47 -13.05 -11.93
N ARG A 208 8.87 -13.32 -10.68
CA ARG A 208 8.26 -14.37 -9.83
C ARG A 208 7.43 -13.84 -8.66
N ASN A 209 7.13 -12.55 -8.63
CA ASN A 209 6.34 -11.88 -7.60
C ASN A 209 5.23 -11.03 -8.23
N TRP A 210 4.30 -10.61 -7.40
CA TRP A 210 3.14 -9.79 -7.78
C TRP A 210 3.26 -8.40 -7.17
N PHE A 211 2.51 -7.45 -7.71
CA PHE A 211 2.35 -6.11 -7.15
C PHE A 211 1.40 -6.08 -5.95
N ASP A 212 0.35 -6.90 -5.93
CA ASP A 212 -0.63 -6.93 -4.85
C ASP A 212 -1.42 -8.25 -4.80
N ARG A 213 -2.35 -8.36 -3.85
CA ARG A 213 -3.21 -9.54 -3.67
C ARG A 213 -4.34 -9.66 -4.70
N ALA A 214 -4.61 -8.60 -5.47
CA ALA A 214 -5.60 -8.62 -6.54
C ALA A 214 -5.10 -9.31 -7.82
N GLY A 215 -3.86 -9.82 -7.80
CA GLY A 215 -3.26 -10.58 -8.87
C GLY A 215 -2.51 -9.73 -9.89
N ASN A 216 -2.33 -8.43 -9.62
CA ASN A 216 -1.52 -7.57 -10.48
C ASN A 216 -0.08 -8.07 -10.48
N PHE A 217 0.52 -8.25 -11.66
CA PHE A 217 1.82 -8.91 -11.81
C PHE A 217 2.65 -8.23 -12.90
N HIS A 218 3.89 -8.69 -13.06
CA HIS A 218 4.84 -8.24 -14.08
C HIS A 218 5.68 -9.41 -14.60
N SER A 219 6.36 -9.21 -15.73
CA SER A 219 7.33 -10.13 -16.30
C SER A 219 8.76 -9.82 -15.82
N GLU A 220 9.74 -10.54 -16.36
CA GLU A 220 11.17 -10.26 -16.18
C GLU A 220 11.61 -8.96 -16.88
N ALA A 221 10.83 -8.45 -17.84
CA ALA A 221 11.11 -7.22 -18.57
C ALA A 221 10.76 -5.94 -17.81
N LEU A 222 10.29 -6.07 -16.56
CA LEU A 222 9.94 -4.93 -15.71
C LEU A 222 11.11 -3.96 -15.53
N GLN A 223 10.81 -2.68 -15.73
CA GLN A 223 11.66 -1.56 -15.36
C GLN A 223 10.83 -0.55 -14.57
N LEU A 224 11.42 -0.06 -13.49
CA LEU A 224 10.80 0.95 -12.64
C LEU A 224 11.64 2.21 -12.65
N THR A 225 10.97 3.36 -12.69
CA THR A 225 11.56 4.64 -12.30
C THR A 225 10.83 5.14 -11.06
N GLU A 226 11.46 4.97 -9.91
CA GLU A 226 10.97 5.44 -8.62
C GLU A 226 11.43 6.88 -8.35
N ARG A 227 10.58 7.68 -7.70
CA ARG A 227 10.90 9.04 -7.25
C ARG A 227 10.53 9.19 -5.78
N TYR A 228 11.48 9.66 -4.98
CA TYR A 228 11.34 9.93 -3.56
C TYR A 228 11.49 11.43 -3.35
N SER A 229 10.36 12.12 -3.25
CA SER A 229 10.29 13.57 -3.09
C SER A 229 9.98 13.91 -1.63
N PRO A 230 10.75 14.77 -0.96
CA PRO A 230 10.43 15.18 0.40
C PRO A 230 9.13 15.99 0.43
N LEU A 231 8.13 15.53 1.17
CA LEU A 231 6.87 16.26 1.37
C LEU A 231 6.91 17.07 2.68
N SER A 232 7.52 16.50 3.73
CA SER A 232 7.84 17.14 5.00
C SER A 232 8.98 16.38 5.69
N ALA A 233 9.34 16.76 6.91
CA ALA A 233 10.27 15.99 7.74
C ALA A 233 9.83 14.53 7.99
N ASP A 234 8.52 14.28 7.95
CA ASP A 234 7.88 13.02 8.36
C ASP A 234 7.05 12.36 7.25
N ALA A 235 7.11 12.89 6.02
CA ALA A 235 6.42 12.33 4.87
C ALA A 235 7.28 12.41 3.60
N ILE A 236 7.29 11.31 2.84
CA ILE A 236 7.89 11.21 1.51
C ILE A 236 6.74 11.04 0.52
N TRP A 237 6.73 11.82 -0.55
CA TRP A 237 5.92 11.53 -1.72
C TRP A 237 6.66 10.52 -2.59
N TYR A 238 6.09 9.32 -2.72
CA TYR A 238 6.67 8.21 -3.46
C TYR A 238 5.88 7.99 -4.75
N GLU A 239 6.58 8.05 -5.87
CA GLU A 239 6.00 7.85 -7.21
C GLU A 239 6.79 6.78 -7.93
N VAL A 240 6.11 5.97 -8.75
CA VAL A 240 6.76 4.93 -9.55
C VAL A 240 6.15 4.94 -10.94
N THR A 241 6.97 5.12 -11.96
CA THR A 241 6.63 4.75 -13.33
C THR A 241 6.98 3.28 -13.53
N ILE A 242 6.02 2.52 -14.05
CA ILE A 242 6.09 1.08 -14.28
C ILE A 242 6.09 0.88 -15.80
N ASP A 243 7.19 0.35 -16.33
CA ASP A 243 7.33 -0.03 -17.73
C ASP A 243 7.61 -1.53 -17.83
N ASP A 244 6.69 -2.27 -18.43
CA ASP A 244 6.86 -3.68 -18.74
C ASP A 244 6.13 -3.94 -20.07
N PRO A 245 6.85 -3.94 -21.20
CA PRO A 245 6.25 -4.07 -22.51
C PRO A 245 5.69 -5.48 -22.77
N GLU A 246 5.99 -6.49 -21.95
CA GLU A 246 5.44 -7.84 -22.09
C GLU A 246 4.10 -8.00 -21.38
N THR A 247 3.84 -7.19 -20.35
CA THR A 247 2.60 -7.23 -19.56
C THR A 247 1.62 -6.10 -19.92
N PHE A 248 2.13 -4.91 -20.20
CA PHE A 248 1.34 -3.70 -20.40
C PHE A 248 1.45 -3.15 -21.83
N THR A 249 0.45 -2.38 -22.28
CA THR A 249 0.43 -1.73 -23.59
C THR A 249 1.17 -0.39 -23.60
N GLU A 250 1.32 0.24 -22.44
CA GLU A 250 2.06 1.48 -22.24
C GLU A 250 2.55 1.60 -20.78
N PRO A 251 3.58 2.41 -20.50
CA PRO A 251 3.98 2.69 -19.12
C PRO A 251 2.86 3.38 -18.34
N TRP A 252 2.73 3.02 -17.06
CA TRP A 252 1.74 3.60 -16.16
C TRP A 252 2.39 3.99 -14.83
N SER A 253 1.65 4.56 -13.89
CA SER A 253 2.25 5.03 -12.64
C SER A 253 1.37 4.87 -11.42
N ILE A 254 2.03 4.71 -10.27
CA ILE A 254 1.41 4.77 -8.94
C ILE A 254 2.05 5.92 -8.15
N ALA A 255 1.29 6.51 -7.24
CA ALA A 255 1.83 7.46 -6.28
C ALA A 255 1.13 7.37 -4.93
N MET A 256 1.90 7.55 -3.86
CA MET A 256 1.38 7.53 -2.49
C MET A 256 2.33 8.24 -1.52
N PRO A 257 1.81 8.77 -0.40
CA PRO A 257 2.67 9.20 0.70
C PRO A 257 3.17 8.01 1.51
N ILE A 258 4.43 8.09 1.94
CA ILE A 258 5.04 7.19 2.93
C ILE A 258 5.32 8.01 4.18
N TYR A 259 4.93 7.50 5.34
CA TYR A 259 4.98 8.23 6.60
C TYR A 259 6.06 7.69 7.54
N ARG A 260 6.71 8.61 8.26
CA ARG A 260 7.68 8.25 9.30
C ARG A 260 6.95 7.66 10.51
N ARG A 261 7.52 6.63 11.11
CA ARG A 261 7.13 6.12 12.42
C ARG A 261 7.70 7.03 13.50
N LEU A 262 6.81 7.64 14.29
CA LEU A 262 7.14 8.67 15.29
C LEU A 262 7.23 8.12 16.72
N GLU A 263 6.99 6.83 16.90
CA GLU A 263 7.07 6.20 18.20
C GLU A 263 8.48 6.33 18.79
N PRO A 264 8.62 6.55 20.11
CA PRO A 264 9.93 6.55 20.75
C PRO A 264 10.66 5.24 20.49
N ASN A 265 11.91 5.33 20.02
CA ASN A 265 12.74 4.18 19.65
C ASN A 265 12.14 3.29 18.53
N ALA A 266 11.33 3.86 17.63
CA ALA A 266 10.82 3.16 16.46
C ALA A 266 11.95 2.38 15.77
N THR A 267 11.76 1.06 15.68
CA THR A 267 12.71 0.10 15.12
C THR A 267 11.93 -0.89 14.28
N VAL A 268 12.54 -1.36 13.19
CA VAL A 268 11.97 -2.44 12.39
C VAL A 268 12.16 -3.76 13.13
N LEU A 269 11.05 -4.40 13.48
CA LEU A 269 11.05 -5.74 14.04
C LEU A 269 10.87 -6.75 12.92
N ASP A 270 11.54 -7.89 13.08
CA ASP A 270 11.47 -8.98 12.12
C ASP A 270 10.06 -9.59 12.10
N TYR A 271 9.55 -9.81 10.89
CA TYR A 271 8.37 -10.61 10.62
C TYR A 271 8.85 -11.93 9.97
N PRO A 272 9.11 -12.98 10.78
CA PRO A 272 9.68 -14.24 10.32
C PRO A 272 8.63 -15.05 9.55
N CYS A 273 8.37 -14.59 8.32
CA CYS A 273 7.27 -15.07 7.50
C CYS A 273 7.42 -16.56 7.20
N ILE A 274 8.63 -17.02 6.89
CA ILE A 274 8.91 -18.40 6.49
C ILE A 274 8.42 -19.37 7.58
N GLU A 275 8.73 -19.08 8.83
CA GLU A 275 8.30 -19.85 9.99
C GLU A 275 6.78 -19.79 10.18
N PHE A 276 6.13 -18.67 9.84
CA PHE A 276 4.67 -18.53 9.91
C PHE A 276 3.94 -19.27 8.78
N ALA A 277 4.56 -19.45 7.61
CA ALA A 277 3.99 -20.13 6.46
C ALA A 277 4.34 -21.64 6.37
N GLU A 278 5.16 -22.17 7.28
CA GLU A 278 5.61 -23.56 7.22
C GLU A 278 4.44 -24.56 7.21
N GLU A 279 3.43 -24.37 8.08
CA GLU A 279 2.26 -25.25 8.11
C GLU A 279 1.36 -25.09 6.88
N PHE A 280 1.34 -23.89 6.28
CA PHE A 280 0.62 -23.64 5.04
C PHE A 280 1.26 -24.40 3.87
N MET A 281 2.59 -24.41 3.80
CA MET A 281 3.33 -25.02 2.69
C MET A 281 3.59 -26.51 2.84
N TYR A 282 3.88 -26.96 4.07
CA TYR A 282 4.46 -28.28 4.34
C TYR A 282 3.73 -29.07 5.43
N GLY A 283 2.57 -28.60 5.90
CA GLY A 283 1.84 -29.27 6.98
C GLY A 283 1.42 -30.71 6.68
N ASN A 284 1.34 -31.09 5.40
CA ASN A 284 1.14 -32.47 4.95
C ASN A 284 2.35 -33.39 5.24
N LEU A 285 3.56 -32.84 5.41
CA LEU A 285 4.77 -33.60 5.73
C LEU A 285 4.98 -33.77 7.25
N ARG A 286 4.19 -33.07 8.08
CA ARG A 286 4.27 -33.16 9.53
C ARG A 286 3.90 -34.56 10.02
N ARG A 287 4.68 -35.11 10.96
CA ARG A 287 4.45 -36.44 11.57
C ARG A 287 3.04 -36.56 12.19
N GLU A 288 2.61 -35.52 12.87
CA GLU A 288 1.27 -35.39 13.45
C GLU A 288 0.55 -34.21 12.80
N GLN A 289 -0.07 -34.44 11.66
CA GLN A 289 -0.71 -33.39 10.86
C GLN A 289 -1.84 -32.68 11.64
N LEU A 290 -1.87 -31.34 11.58
CA LEU A 290 -2.96 -30.54 12.15
C LEU A 290 -4.24 -30.70 11.33
N VAL A 291 -4.13 -30.60 10.01
CA VAL A 291 -5.19 -30.94 9.07
C VAL A 291 -5.08 -32.43 8.78
N ARG A 292 -6.14 -33.20 9.09
CA ARG A 292 -6.12 -34.67 8.97
C ARG A 292 -6.61 -35.18 7.62
N ARG A 293 -7.26 -34.33 6.84
CA ARG A 293 -7.88 -34.72 5.58
C ARG A 293 -7.23 -33.97 4.42
N TRP A 294 -6.71 -34.76 3.48
CA TRP A 294 -6.03 -34.30 2.28
C TRP A 294 -6.50 -35.13 1.09
N GLU A 295 -6.58 -34.50 -0.08
CA GLU A 295 -6.89 -35.16 -1.37
C GLU A 295 -5.84 -34.72 -2.40
N GLY A 296 -4.74 -35.48 -2.52
CA GLY A 296 -3.55 -35.03 -3.26
C GLY A 296 -2.83 -33.90 -2.53
N GLU A 297 -2.65 -32.75 -3.20
CA GLU A 297 -2.14 -31.51 -2.61
C GLU A 297 -3.27 -30.64 -2.01
N THR A 298 -4.54 -31.04 -2.19
CA THR A 298 -5.69 -30.28 -1.68
C THR A 298 -5.84 -30.45 -0.17
N ILE A 299 -5.89 -29.32 0.54
CA ILE A 299 -6.13 -29.25 1.99
C ILE A 299 -7.62 -29.24 2.28
N ILE A 300 -8.12 -30.15 3.13
CA ILE A 300 -9.53 -30.14 3.56
C ILE A 300 -9.61 -29.76 5.04
N VAL A 301 -10.00 -28.52 5.31
CA VAL A 301 -10.09 -27.96 6.66
C VAL A 301 -11.52 -28.08 7.20
N GLU A 302 -11.72 -28.92 8.22
CA GLU A 302 -12.97 -29.01 8.97
C GLU A 302 -12.98 -28.01 10.14
N ILE A 303 -13.79 -26.96 10.04
CA ILE A 303 -13.85 -25.91 11.07
C ILE A 303 -14.94 -26.25 12.09
N THR A 304 -14.55 -26.44 13.35
CA THR A 304 -15.48 -26.57 14.49
C THR A 304 -15.29 -25.39 15.46
N ARG A 305 -16.31 -24.53 15.61
CA ARG A 305 -16.31 -23.47 16.63
C ARG A 305 -16.94 -24.00 17.92
N LYS A 306 -16.15 -24.11 18.99
CA LYS A 306 -16.64 -24.48 20.32
C LYS A 306 -17.01 -23.23 21.11
N ILE A 307 -18.30 -23.06 21.38
CA ILE A 307 -18.79 -22.05 22.33
C ILE A 307 -18.85 -22.73 23.70
N PRO A 308 -18.13 -22.24 24.72
CA PRO A 308 -18.22 -22.79 26.07
C PRO A 308 -19.67 -22.75 26.57
N PRO A 309 -20.19 -23.84 27.19
CA PRO A 309 -21.52 -23.81 27.78
C PRO A 309 -21.63 -22.72 28.85
N GLY A 310 -22.67 -21.88 28.77
CA GLY A 310 -22.91 -20.79 29.73
C GLY A 310 -22.03 -19.56 29.54
N ASP A 311 -21.40 -19.38 28.38
CA ASP A 311 -20.65 -18.15 28.06
C ASP A 311 -21.60 -16.96 27.91
N ALA A 312 -21.83 -16.26 29.02
CA ALA A 312 -22.69 -15.09 29.09
C ALA A 312 -22.23 -13.94 28.18
N LEU A 313 -20.92 -13.85 27.88
CA LEU A 313 -20.39 -12.84 26.97
C LEU A 313 -20.75 -13.18 25.52
N HIS A 314 -20.61 -14.45 25.13
CA HIS A 314 -21.06 -14.92 23.82
C HIS A 314 -22.57 -14.76 23.64
N GLU A 315 -23.36 -15.09 24.68
CA GLU A 315 -24.82 -14.87 24.66
C GLU A 315 -25.18 -13.39 24.56
N TRP A 316 -24.41 -12.50 25.18
CA TRP A 316 -24.61 -11.06 25.08
C TRP A 316 -24.36 -10.54 23.66
N TYR A 317 -23.27 -10.95 23.00
CA TYR A 317 -22.98 -10.57 21.61
C TYR A 317 -23.98 -11.12 20.58
N ARG A 318 -24.80 -12.12 20.94
CA ARG A 318 -25.83 -12.70 20.06
C ARG A 318 -27.20 -12.01 20.14
N ARG A 319 -27.44 -11.18 21.16
CA ARG A 319 -28.69 -10.43 21.34
C ARG A 319 -28.68 -9.16 20.51
#